data_AF-A0A7X0DH18-F1
#
_entry.id   AF-A0A7X0DH18-F1
#
_cell.length_a   1.000
_cell.length_b   1.000
_cell.length_c   1.000
_cell.angle_alpha   90.00
_cell.angle_beta   90.00
_cell.angle_gamma   90.00
#
_symmetry.space_group_name_H-M   'P 1'
#
loop_
_entity.id
_entity.type
_entity.pdbx_description
1 polymer ?
#
loop_
_entity_poly.entity_id
_entity_poly.type
_entity_poly.pdbx_seq_one_letter_code
_entity_poly.pdbx_strand_id
1 'polypeptide(L)'
;MRSPSLGESLALLEAGTGSEGASELHRLATVKGPCAVEDFTLVELFFRDAALAFATAIAADILPRPVVIGRGCHERVATTLQTFRWKGGFDIRSPEHPYHAVWSDFAAWCRRHGLEATLEGAQSAKEAMFYVSVRPL
;
A
#
# COMPACT_ATOMS: atom_id res chain seq x y z
N MET A 1 -0.03 21.32 -15.31
CA MET A 1 -0.49 21.10 -13.91
C MET A 1 0.71 21.30 -13.00
N ARG A 2 0.55 21.94 -11.85
CA ARG A 2 1.65 22.19 -10.91
C ARG A 2 1.83 20.92 -10.05
N SER A 3 3.03 20.37 -9.99
CA SER A 3 3.31 19.24 -9.10
C SER A 3 3.17 19.71 -7.64
N PRO A 4 2.45 18.97 -6.78
CA PRO A 4 2.32 19.33 -5.37
C PRO A 4 3.72 19.32 -4.72
N SER A 5 3.97 20.31 -3.87
CA SER A 5 5.16 20.35 -3.02
C SER A 5 5.18 19.15 -2.06
N LEU A 6 6.36 18.82 -1.52
CA LEU A 6 6.50 17.77 -0.53
C LEU A 6 5.59 18.02 0.69
N GLY A 7 5.50 19.27 1.14
CA GLY A 7 4.61 19.67 2.25
C GLY A 7 3.13 19.45 1.93
N GLU A 8 2.69 19.75 0.71
CA GLU A 8 1.31 19.47 0.26
C GLU A 8 1.05 17.97 0.15
N SER A 9 2.03 17.19 -0.30
CA SER A 9 1.92 15.73 -0.38
C SER A 9 1.87 15.07 0.99
N LEU A 10 2.64 15.57 1.96
CA LEU A 10 2.61 15.16 3.36
C LEU A 10 1.28 15.52 4.03
N ALA A 11 0.79 16.74 3.85
CA ALA A 11 -0.49 17.17 4.39
C ALA A 11 -1.66 16.33 3.84
N LEU A 12 -1.59 15.90 2.57
CA LEU A 12 -2.59 15.03 1.94
C LEU A 12 -2.48 13.56 2.36
N LEU A 13 -1.28 13.10 2.73
CA LEU A 13 -1.06 11.81 3.39
C LEU A 13 -1.69 11.82 4.78
N GLU A 14 -1.44 12.87 5.58
CA GLU A 14 -2.02 13.05 6.91
C GLU A 14 -3.55 13.18 6.84
N ALA A 15 -4.09 13.94 5.88
CA ALA A 15 -5.53 14.04 5.67
C ALA A 15 -6.18 12.74 5.15
N GLY A 16 -5.38 11.83 4.56
CA GLY A 16 -5.83 10.51 4.11
C GLY A 16 -5.91 9.46 5.21
N THR A 17 -5.37 9.74 6.41
CA THR A 17 -5.33 8.80 7.54
C THR A 17 -6.68 8.51 8.21
N GLY A 18 -7.78 9.05 7.67
CA GLY A 18 -9.14 8.94 8.22
C GLY A 18 -10.19 8.37 7.27
N SER A 19 -9.80 7.57 6.27
CA SER A 19 -10.76 6.85 5.43
C SER A 19 -11.70 5.98 6.28
N GLU A 20 -13.00 6.00 5.98
CA GLU A 20 -14.00 5.13 6.63
C GLU A 20 -13.60 3.64 6.51
N GLY A 21 -12.92 3.27 5.40
CA GLY A 21 -12.45 1.91 5.15
C GLY A 21 -11.33 1.45 6.09
N ALA A 22 -10.25 2.23 6.22
CA ALA A 22 -9.18 1.93 7.17
C ALA A 22 -9.66 1.99 8.63
N SER A 23 -10.57 2.92 8.96
CA SER A 23 -11.16 3.03 10.30
C SER A 23 -11.98 1.79 10.67
N GLU A 24 -12.79 1.28 9.74
CA GLU A 24 -13.56 0.04 9.95
C GLU A 24 -12.64 -1.20 10.04
N LEU A 25 -11.58 -1.27 9.23
CA LEU A 25 -10.61 -2.36 9.35
C LEU A 25 -9.87 -2.34 10.68
N HIS A 26 -9.47 -1.17 11.18
CA HIS A 26 -8.84 -1.04 12.49
C HIS A 26 -9.80 -1.47 13.61
N ARG A 27 -11.08 -1.10 13.51
CA ARG A 27 -12.14 -1.57 14.43
C ARG A 27 -12.29 -3.09 14.39
N LEU A 28 -12.36 -3.70 13.21
CA LEU A 28 -12.46 -5.15 13.04
C LEU A 28 -11.21 -5.89 13.54
N ALA A 29 -10.02 -5.33 13.31
CA ALA A 29 -8.77 -5.87 13.82
C ALA A 29 -8.75 -5.87 15.36
N THR A 30 -9.24 -4.78 15.98
CA THR A 30 -9.36 -4.67 17.44
C THR A 30 -10.27 -5.76 18.02
N VAL A 31 -11.38 -6.08 17.35
CA VAL A 31 -12.28 -7.19 17.76
C VAL A 31 -11.60 -8.56 17.62
N LYS A 32 -10.71 -8.74 16.64
CA LYS A 32 -10.00 -10.01 16.40
C LYS A 32 -8.79 -10.22 17.31
N GLY A 33 -8.32 -9.17 17.97
CA GLY A 33 -7.25 -9.24 18.98
C GLY A 33 -5.90 -8.70 18.50
N PRO A 34 -4.88 -8.69 19.39
CA PRO A 34 -3.63 -7.95 19.20
C PRO A 34 -2.87 -8.28 17.91
N CYS A 35 -2.78 -9.56 17.54
CA CYS A 35 -2.07 -9.96 16.31
C CYS A 35 -2.70 -9.39 15.04
N ALA A 36 -4.04 -9.30 14.99
CA ALA A 36 -4.73 -8.74 13.84
C ALA A 36 -4.52 -7.22 13.72
N VAL A 37 -4.39 -6.52 14.87
CA VAL A 37 -4.04 -5.10 14.92
C VAL A 37 -2.60 -4.90 14.43
N GLU A 38 -1.66 -5.71 14.91
CA GLU A 38 -0.26 -5.65 14.47
C GLU A 38 -0.11 -5.89 12.96
N ASP A 39 -0.80 -6.90 12.43
CA ASP A 39 -0.80 -7.19 10.99
C ASP A 39 -1.41 -6.05 10.17
N PHE A 40 -2.52 -5.47 10.63
CA PHE A 40 -3.15 -4.33 9.99
C PHE A 40 -2.22 -3.11 9.98
N THR A 41 -1.68 -2.75 11.15
CA THR A 41 -0.76 -1.62 11.30
C THR A 41 0.50 -1.82 10.45
N LEU A 42 1.03 -3.04 10.37
CA LEU A 42 2.17 -3.36 9.51
C LEU A 42 1.89 -3.06 8.04
N VAL A 43 0.74 -3.52 7.52
CA VAL A 43 0.36 -3.31 6.12
C VAL A 43 0.04 -1.84 5.86
N GLU A 44 -0.63 -1.16 6.79
CA GLU A 44 -0.92 0.27 6.70
C GLU A 44 0.34 1.12 6.65
N LEU A 45 1.27 0.91 7.58
CA LEU A 45 2.54 1.63 7.63
C LEU A 45 3.36 1.40 6.36
N PHE A 46 3.39 0.18 5.84
CA PHE A 46 4.07 -0.10 4.58
C PHE A 46 3.56 0.77 3.42
N PHE A 47 2.24 0.87 3.22
CA PHE A 47 1.69 1.68 2.12
C PHE A 47 1.85 3.18 2.36
N ARG A 48 1.85 3.64 3.62
CA ARG A 48 2.19 5.03 3.97
C ARG A 48 3.64 5.37 3.64
N ASP A 49 4.58 4.50 3.99
CA ASP A 49 6.00 4.67 3.70
C ASP A 49 6.27 4.64 2.19
N ALA A 50 5.59 3.75 1.45
CA ALA A 50 5.67 3.72 -0.01
C ALA A 50 5.16 5.03 -0.64
N ALA A 51 4.02 5.54 -0.17
CA ALA A 51 3.47 6.81 -0.64
C ALA A 51 4.41 7.99 -0.33
N LEU A 52 5.03 8.01 0.85
CA LEU A 52 6.03 9.00 1.22
C LEU A 52 7.27 8.93 0.32
N ALA A 53 7.78 7.73 0.05
CA ALA A 53 8.91 7.53 -0.85
C ALA A 53 8.62 8.03 -2.27
N PHE A 54 7.41 7.75 -2.79
CA PHE A 54 6.97 8.23 -4.09
C PHE A 54 6.80 9.75 -4.12
N ALA A 55 6.15 10.33 -3.09
CA ALA A 55 5.99 11.78 -2.97
C ALA A 55 7.35 12.50 -2.94
N THR A 56 8.32 11.94 -2.20
CA THR A 56 9.68 12.48 -2.10
C THR A 56 10.40 12.44 -3.44
N ALA A 57 10.32 11.32 -4.16
CA ALA A 57 10.92 11.19 -5.48
C ALA A 57 10.32 12.19 -6.48
N ILE A 58 8.99 12.31 -6.51
CA ILE A 58 8.28 13.25 -7.39
C ILE A 58 8.63 14.69 -7.07
N ALA A 59 8.68 15.05 -5.78
CA ALA A 59 9.05 16.41 -5.35
C ALA A 59 10.51 16.75 -5.71
N ALA A 60 11.39 15.74 -5.81
CA ALA A 60 12.76 15.87 -6.24
C ALA A 60 12.94 15.79 -7.78
N ASP A 61 11.85 15.68 -8.55
CA ASP A 61 11.86 15.46 -10.01
C ASP A 61 12.64 14.18 -10.43
N ILE A 62 12.57 13.15 -9.59
CA ILE A 62 13.19 11.84 -9.81
C ILE A 62 12.12 10.81 -10.11
N LEU A 63 12.41 9.89 -11.05
CA LEU A 63 11.53 8.76 -11.33
C LEU A 63 11.40 7.87 -10.07
N PRO A 64 10.17 7.67 -9.54
CA PRO A 64 9.95 6.80 -8.39
C PRO A 64 10.36 5.36 -8.71
N ARG A 65 11.17 4.75 -7.84
CA ARG A 65 11.54 3.33 -7.97
C ARG A 65 10.46 2.44 -7.36
N PRO A 66 10.15 1.28 -7.97
CA PRO A 66 9.23 0.32 -7.36
C PRO A 66 9.65 -0.10 -5.95
N VAL A 67 8.68 -0.24 -5.06
CA VAL A 67 8.88 -0.82 -3.72
C VAL A 67 8.62 -2.32 -3.81
N VAL A 68 9.58 -3.13 -3.34
CA VAL A 68 9.55 -4.59 -3.45
C VAL A 68 8.95 -5.22 -2.20
N ILE A 69 8.05 -6.18 -2.36
CA ILE A 69 7.53 -7.04 -1.28
C ILE A 69 7.97 -8.47 -1.57
N GLY A 70 8.67 -9.09 -0.62
CA GLY A 70 9.31 -10.41 -0.74
C GLY A 70 10.80 -10.35 -1.14
N ARG A 71 11.45 -11.52 -1.29
CA ARG A 71 12.88 -11.67 -1.63
C ARG A 71 13.86 -10.96 -0.69
N GLY A 72 13.60 -11.01 0.60
CA GLY A 72 14.37 -10.33 1.66
C GLY A 72 13.92 -8.90 1.94
N CYS A 73 12.95 -8.36 1.18
CA CYS A 73 12.39 -7.03 1.37
C CYS A 73 10.97 -7.12 1.94
N HIS A 74 10.69 -6.41 3.04
CA HIS A 74 9.35 -6.36 3.64
C HIS A 74 8.70 -7.75 3.86
N GLU A 75 9.49 -8.75 4.26
CA GLU A 75 9.07 -10.17 4.39
C GLU A 75 7.86 -10.38 5.30
N ARG A 76 7.73 -9.56 6.35
CA ARG A 76 6.53 -9.61 7.21
C ARG A 76 5.28 -9.16 6.48
N VAL A 77 5.37 -8.09 5.68
CA VAL A 77 4.26 -7.63 4.81
C VAL A 77 3.95 -8.71 3.78
N ALA A 78 4.97 -9.30 3.16
CA ALA A 78 4.80 -10.41 2.22
C ALA A 78 4.05 -11.57 2.88
N THR A 79 4.45 -11.97 4.09
CA THR A 79 3.81 -13.03 4.86
C THR A 79 2.36 -12.66 5.19
N THR A 80 2.10 -11.48 5.77
CA THR A 80 0.75 -11.00 6.14
C THR A 80 -0.19 -10.95 4.92
N LEU A 81 0.31 -10.51 3.75
CA LEU A 81 -0.45 -10.48 2.50
C LEU A 81 -0.57 -11.87 1.84
N GLN A 82 0.23 -12.86 2.24
CA GLN A 82 0.16 -14.25 1.77
C GLN A 82 -0.69 -15.15 2.70
N THR A 83 -0.92 -14.76 3.96
CA THR A 83 -1.71 -15.52 4.94
C THR A 83 -3.14 -15.79 4.43
N PHE A 84 -3.68 -14.88 3.62
CA PHE A 84 -4.85 -15.14 2.77
C PHE A 84 -4.37 -15.71 1.44
N ARG A 85 -4.12 -17.03 1.42
CA ARG A 85 -3.68 -17.76 0.23
C ARG A 85 -4.44 -17.29 -0.99
N TRP A 86 -3.68 -16.71 -1.90
CA TRP A 86 -4.09 -16.26 -3.21
C TRP A 86 -4.88 -17.38 -3.88
N LYS A 87 -6.22 -17.35 -3.79
CA LYS A 87 -7.05 -18.02 -4.79
C LYS A 87 -6.61 -17.38 -6.10
N GLY A 88 -6.00 -18.14 -7.01
CA GLY A 88 -5.31 -17.57 -8.18
C GLY A 88 -6.12 -16.46 -8.84
N GLY A 89 -5.58 -15.23 -8.81
CA GLY A 89 -6.25 -14.02 -9.32
C GLY A 89 -6.78 -13.04 -8.27
N PHE A 90 -6.76 -13.37 -6.97
CA PHE A 90 -7.23 -12.50 -5.88
C PHE A 90 -6.05 -12.04 -5.00
N ASP A 91 -5.70 -10.76 -5.11
CA ASP A 91 -4.69 -10.10 -4.25
C ASP A 91 -5.31 -8.94 -3.46
N ILE A 92 -4.49 -8.11 -2.79
CA ILE A 92 -4.96 -6.97 -1.98
C ILE A 92 -5.85 -5.98 -2.75
N ARG A 93 -5.79 -5.96 -4.08
CA ARG A 93 -6.67 -5.13 -4.92
C ARG A 93 -8.10 -5.65 -4.96
N SER A 94 -8.34 -6.92 -4.65
CA SER A 94 -9.68 -7.48 -4.59
C SER A 94 -10.44 -6.98 -3.35
N PRO A 95 -11.70 -6.53 -3.48
CA PRO A 95 -12.56 -6.16 -2.34
C PRO A 95 -12.74 -7.26 -1.29
N GLU A 96 -12.53 -8.51 -1.67
CA GLU A 96 -12.66 -9.68 -0.78
C GLU A 96 -11.41 -9.87 0.10
N HIS A 97 -10.31 -9.17 -0.19
CA HIS A 97 -9.09 -9.28 0.58
C HIS A 97 -9.21 -8.55 1.93
N PRO A 98 -8.80 -9.15 3.06
CA PRO A 98 -8.97 -8.54 4.39
C PRO A 98 -8.33 -7.16 4.54
N TYR A 99 -7.28 -6.88 3.77
CA TYR A 99 -6.54 -5.62 3.78
C TYR A 99 -6.86 -4.72 2.58
N HIS A 100 -7.94 -5.00 1.85
CA HIS A 100 -8.31 -4.24 0.64
C HIS A 100 -8.43 -2.74 0.89
N ALA A 101 -9.02 -2.33 2.02
CA ALA A 101 -9.21 -0.91 2.28
C ALA A 101 -7.88 -0.15 2.37
N VAL A 102 -6.80 -0.80 2.85
CA VAL A 102 -5.45 -0.19 2.87
C VAL A 102 -4.97 0.07 1.44
N TRP A 103 -5.15 -0.88 0.52
CA TRP A 103 -4.82 -0.66 -0.90
C TRP A 103 -5.70 0.42 -1.52
N SER A 104 -7.01 0.40 -1.23
CA SER A 104 -7.97 1.38 -1.75
C SER A 104 -7.58 2.80 -1.35
N ASP A 105 -7.19 3.00 -0.08
CA ASP A 105 -6.76 4.30 0.44
C ASP A 105 -5.45 4.76 -0.21
N PHE A 106 -4.48 3.86 -0.35
CA PHE A 106 -3.25 4.12 -1.09
C PHE A 106 -3.52 4.50 -2.55
N ALA A 107 -4.37 3.75 -3.25
CA ALA A 107 -4.73 4.03 -4.64
C ALA A 107 -5.55 5.33 -4.79
N ALA A 108 -6.38 5.68 -3.81
CA ALA A 108 -7.08 6.95 -3.75
C ALA A 108 -6.11 8.12 -3.52
N TRP A 109 -5.11 7.94 -2.65
CA TRP A 109 -4.01 8.89 -2.52
C TRP A 109 -3.28 9.08 -3.86
N CYS A 110 -2.82 8.00 -4.52
CA CYS A 110 -2.17 8.10 -5.82
C CYS A 110 -3.00 8.91 -6.83
N ARG A 111 -4.30 8.60 -6.96
CA ARG A 111 -5.19 9.31 -7.89
C ARG A 111 -5.32 10.81 -7.60
N ARG A 112 -5.42 11.19 -6.32
CA ARG A 112 -5.44 12.63 -5.91
C ARG A 112 -4.17 13.36 -6.32
N HIS A 113 -3.06 12.64 -6.48
CA HIS A 113 -1.75 13.18 -6.86
C HIS A 113 -1.44 12.99 -8.35
N GLY A 114 -2.41 12.61 -9.18
CA GLY A 114 -2.18 12.40 -10.62
C GLY A 114 -1.36 11.15 -10.93
N LEU A 115 -1.41 10.14 -10.05
CA LEU A 115 -0.69 8.90 -10.17
C LEU A 115 -1.65 7.70 -10.26
N GLU A 116 -1.21 6.67 -10.97
CA GLU A 116 -1.83 5.35 -10.98
C GLU A 116 -0.94 4.38 -10.21
N ALA A 117 -1.50 3.78 -9.15
CA ALA A 117 -0.85 2.72 -8.40
C ALA A 117 -0.95 1.39 -9.16
N THR A 118 0.17 0.69 -9.31
CA THR A 118 0.20 -0.67 -9.86
C THR A 118 0.80 -1.65 -8.86
N LEU A 119 0.28 -2.87 -8.90
CA LEU A 119 0.81 -4.01 -8.16
C LEU A 119 1.08 -5.13 -9.18
N GLU A 120 2.35 -5.46 -9.35
CA GLU A 120 2.79 -6.48 -10.30
C GLU A 120 3.38 -7.66 -9.54
N GLY A 121 2.82 -8.85 -9.77
CA GLY A 121 3.34 -10.09 -9.22
C GLY A 121 4.38 -10.72 -10.13
N ALA A 122 5.55 -11.02 -9.57
CA ALA A 122 6.52 -11.93 -10.14
C ALA A 122 6.48 -13.23 -9.33
N GLN A 123 5.77 -14.24 -9.84
CA GLN A 123 5.83 -15.58 -9.27
C GLN A 123 7.09 -16.28 -9.75
N SER A 124 7.96 -16.67 -8.82
CA SER A 124 8.95 -17.72 -9.05
C SER A 124 8.49 -19.00 -8.35
N ALA A 125 8.97 -20.16 -8.80
CA ALA A 125 8.63 -21.46 -8.20
C ALA A 125 8.99 -21.62 -6.71
N LYS A 126 9.69 -20.65 -6.11
CA LYS A 126 10.17 -20.68 -4.72
C LYS A 126 9.64 -19.53 -3.86
N GLU A 127 9.40 -18.35 -4.45
CA GLU A 127 8.98 -17.15 -3.71
C GLU A 127 8.08 -16.26 -4.58
N ALA A 128 7.01 -15.75 -3.96
CA ALA A 128 6.16 -14.72 -4.54
C ALA A 128 6.76 -13.34 -4.22
N MET A 129 7.04 -12.57 -5.27
CA MET A 129 7.52 -11.20 -5.17
C MET A 129 6.48 -10.25 -5.78
N PHE A 130 6.28 -9.10 -5.15
CA PHE A 130 5.41 -8.06 -5.68
C PHE A 130 6.15 -6.73 -5.81
N TYR A 131 5.80 -5.98 -6.84
CA TYR A 131 6.26 -4.61 -7.03
C TYR A 131 5.09 -3.68 -6.88
N VAL A 132 5.16 -2.79 -5.88
CA VAL A 132 4.29 -1.62 -5.79
C VAL A 132 4.96 -0.50 -6.56
N SER A 133 4.30 0.00 -7.60
CA SER A 133 4.82 1.08 -8.43
C SER A 133 3.77 2.17 -8.62
N VAL A 134 4.22 3.34 -9.03
CA VAL A 134 3.34 4.43 -9.47
C VAL A 134 3.77 4.91 -10.86
N ARG A 135 2.80 5.32 -11.66
CA ARG A 135 3.03 6.02 -12.93
C ARG A 135 2.15 7.27 -13.02
N PRO A 136 2.57 8.32 -13.75
CA PRO A 136 1.67 9.44 -14.04
C PRO A 136 0.40 8.97 -14.74
N LEU A 137 -0.75 9.57 -14.37
CA LEU A 137 -2.03 9.44 -15.09
C LEU A 137 -2.03 10.22 -16.41
#